data_AF-J5Q1U1-F1
#
_entry.id   AF-J5Q1U1-F1
#
_cell.length_a   1.000
_cell.length_b   1.000
_cell.length_c   1.000
_cell.angle_alpha   90.00
_cell.angle_beta   90.00
_cell.angle_gamma   90.00
#
_symmetry.space_group_name_H-M   'P 1'
#
loop_
_entity.id
_entity.type
_entity.pdbx_description
1 polymer ?
#
loop_
_entity_poly.entity_id
_entity_poly.type
_entity_poly.pdbx_seq_one_letter_code
_entity_poly.pdbx_strand_id
1 'polypeptide(L)'
;MTRWLLSTNAKDIGTLYLIYAIFMALVGTGLSVLIRLELSAPGSQFLAGNHQLFNVIITAHGLIMLLFAVVPRMAGFGNYMVPVLIGAPDMRFPRLNNISFWILIPATVLLVGSVFVEQGAGTGWTLNGNMVSEMLNLSRFNTTKIPLDAGNSSTWSYLLVIFSLIAVKMVVTRGQSAWAKYLHTSSSSETKCGTLFKDKSWFEQWLVGIVDGDGSFTFTGTNGKWTLEFKVGQSSYNLRLLHYIKSMLGVGTVYVPKNGRTARYRLRNVEHIILHLIPIFDKYPLLTSKYYNYDLFKQAALILYDKNLTSKEKDVKLQNLKRNKNIPNNYISPRWSIINNIVSSKDRASLVMSKPWLIGFTEAEGSFFIGKKGGNRYVHYFVITQKLDLIVLQAISYILNIPLNQHKTYFAVETSKSSNIANIIDYYNNTIKGMKSLEFRIWSRSFKKGEKYSAPERYEYLRKIQEQMRNIRSIRLDKNFQKANSTK
;
A
#
# COMPACT_ATOMS: atom_id res chain seq x y z
N MET A 1 -37.12 -7.49 -4.63
CA MET A 1 -36.85 -6.42 -3.65
C MET A 1 -35.38 -6.31 -3.26
N THR A 2 -34.72 -7.38 -2.82
CA THR A 2 -33.30 -7.39 -2.40
C THR A 2 -32.32 -6.87 -3.46
N ARG A 3 -32.56 -7.19 -4.74
CA ARG A 3 -31.73 -6.76 -5.88
C ARG A 3 -31.59 -5.25 -6.04
N TRP A 4 -32.61 -4.46 -5.67
CA TRP A 4 -32.61 -3.01 -5.88
C TRP A 4 -32.41 -2.23 -4.57
N LEU A 5 -33.02 -2.67 -3.47
CA LEU A 5 -32.92 -2.01 -2.16
C LEU A 5 -31.54 -2.15 -1.51
N LEU A 6 -30.88 -3.30 -1.68
CA LEU A 6 -29.58 -3.60 -1.07
C LEU A 6 -28.49 -3.86 -2.12
N SER A 7 -28.66 -3.27 -3.31
CA SER A 7 -27.71 -3.48 -4.41
C SER A 7 -26.33 -2.93 -4.06
N THR A 8 -25.29 -3.69 -4.42
CA THR A 8 -23.90 -3.23 -4.39
C THR A 8 -23.32 -3.07 -5.79
N ASN A 9 -24.11 -3.27 -6.84
CA ASN A 9 -23.63 -3.18 -8.22
C ASN A 9 -23.79 -1.74 -8.73
N ALA A 10 -22.71 -1.10 -9.16
CA ALA A 10 -22.77 0.27 -9.69
C ALA A 10 -23.72 0.43 -10.88
N LYS A 11 -23.91 -0.58 -11.75
CA LYS A 11 -24.83 -0.46 -12.89
C LYS A 11 -26.29 -0.43 -12.45
N ASP A 12 -26.66 -1.28 -11.49
CA ASP A 12 -28.02 -1.33 -10.95
C ASP A 12 -28.33 -0.01 -10.20
N ILE A 13 -27.39 0.46 -9.37
CA ILE A 13 -27.51 1.76 -8.68
C ILE A 13 -27.58 2.91 -9.70
N GLY A 14 -26.76 2.87 -10.75
CA GLY A 14 -26.78 3.84 -11.84
C GLY A 14 -28.13 3.91 -12.56
N THR A 15 -28.78 2.77 -12.76
CA THR A 15 -30.13 2.69 -13.35
C THR A 15 -31.16 3.38 -12.45
N LEU A 16 -31.09 3.14 -11.14
CA LEU A 16 -31.98 3.79 -10.16
C LEU A 16 -31.86 5.31 -10.19
N TYR A 17 -30.64 5.84 -10.24
CA TYR A 17 -30.38 7.28 -10.38
C TYR A 17 -30.98 7.87 -11.66
N LEU A 18 -30.89 7.15 -12.78
CA LEU A 18 -31.43 7.62 -14.07
C LEU A 18 -32.97 7.61 -14.10
N ILE A 19 -33.60 6.55 -13.60
CA ILE A 19 -35.07 6.47 -13.49
C ILE A 19 -35.59 7.60 -12.61
N TYR A 20 -34.96 7.80 -11.45
CA TYR A 20 -35.30 8.88 -10.54
C TYR A 20 -35.12 10.28 -11.18
N ALA A 21 -34.02 10.50 -11.90
CA ALA A 21 -33.77 11.77 -12.57
C ALA A 21 -34.79 12.08 -13.67
N ILE A 22 -35.27 11.06 -14.40
CA ILE A 22 -36.34 11.22 -15.39
C ILE A 22 -37.65 11.60 -14.69
N PHE A 23 -38.00 10.91 -13.60
CA PHE A 23 -39.21 11.22 -12.83
C PHE A 23 -39.18 12.67 -12.31
N MET A 24 -38.08 13.10 -11.70
CA MET A 24 -37.95 14.47 -11.19
C MET A 24 -37.90 15.51 -12.30
N ALA A 25 -37.37 15.17 -13.48
CA ALA A 25 -37.43 16.05 -14.64
C ALA A 25 -38.89 16.27 -15.09
N LEU A 26 -39.73 15.23 -15.09
CA LEU A 26 -41.16 15.38 -15.41
C LEU A 26 -41.89 16.27 -14.40
N VAL A 27 -41.61 16.10 -13.11
CA VAL A 27 -42.14 16.98 -12.05
C VAL A 27 -41.70 18.43 -12.26
N GLY A 28 -40.41 18.64 -12.55
CA GLY A 28 -39.85 19.96 -12.86
C GLY A 28 -40.49 20.58 -14.12
N THR A 29 -40.73 19.80 -15.17
CA THR A 29 -41.45 20.24 -16.36
C THR A 29 -42.88 20.65 -16.04
N GLY A 30 -43.58 19.91 -15.17
CA GLY A 30 -44.92 20.28 -14.70
C GLY A 30 -44.94 21.65 -14.01
N LEU A 31 -43.98 21.92 -13.13
CA LEU A 31 -43.82 23.24 -12.50
C LEU A 31 -43.47 24.33 -13.54
N SER A 32 -42.66 24.01 -14.55
CA SER A 32 -42.34 24.94 -15.65
C SER A 32 -43.57 25.33 -16.45
N VAL A 33 -44.45 24.36 -16.75
CA VAL A 33 -45.70 24.62 -17.47
C VAL A 33 -46.61 25.50 -16.61
N LEU A 34 -46.71 25.24 -15.32
CA LEU A 34 -47.49 26.08 -14.40
C LEU A 34 -47.00 27.54 -14.38
N ILE A 35 -45.68 27.75 -14.30
CA ILE A 35 -45.07 29.10 -14.38
C ILE A 35 -45.41 29.78 -15.71
N ARG A 36 -45.37 29.04 -16.83
CA ARG A 36 -45.68 29.57 -18.16
C ARG A 36 -47.16 29.91 -18.33
N LEU A 37 -48.06 29.12 -17.73
CA LEU A 37 -49.49 29.39 -17.72
C LEU A 37 -49.80 30.67 -16.94
N GLU A 38 -49.18 30.86 -15.77
CA GLU A 38 -49.32 32.08 -14.99
C GLU A 38 -48.82 33.32 -15.76
N LEU A 39 -47.75 33.18 -16.54
CA LEU A 39 -47.17 34.26 -17.35
C LEU A 39 -47.80 34.42 -18.75
N SER A 40 -48.86 33.67 -19.07
CA SER A 40 -49.41 33.62 -20.45
C SER A 40 -50.17 34.89 -20.87
N ALA A 41 -50.68 35.66 -19.91
CA ALA A 41 -51.25 36.99 -20.13
C ALA A 41 -51.10 37.87 -18.87
N PRO A 42 -51.13 39.21 -18.99
CA PRO A 42 -50.95 40.11 -17.85
C PRO A 42 -52.11 40.01 -16.83
N GLY A 43 -51.77 39.89 -15.55
CA GLY A 43 -52.71 39.69 -14.43
C GLY A 43 -52.44 38.38 -13.68
N SER A 44 -53.08 38.18 -12.52
CA SER A 44 -53.05 36.89 -11.83
C SER A 44 -54.06 35.95 -12.47
N GLN A 45 -53.59 34.85 -13.05
CA GLN A 45 -54.47 33.91 -13.74
C GLN A 45 -54.88 32.74 -12.85
N PHE A 46 -53.91 31.93 -12.42
CA PHE A 46 -54.15 30.65 -11.74
C PHE A 46 -53.85 30.72 -10.24
N LEU A 47 -52.98 31.64 -9.83
CA LEU A 47 -52.52 31.74 -8.43
C LEU A 47 -53.29 32.76 -7.58
N ALA A 48 -54.46 33.23 -8.04
CA ALA A 48 -55.41 34.09 -7.29
C ALA A 48 -54.78 35.30 -6.55
N GLY A 49 -53.69 35.87 -7.09
CA GLY A 49 -52.98 37.04 -6.57
C GLY A 49 -51.89 36.71 -5.54
N ASN A 50 -51.60 35.43 -5.28
CA ASN A 50 -50.58 35.04 -4.31
C ASN A 50 -49.16 35.04 -4.93
N HIS A 51 -48.52 36.20 -4.86
CA HIS A 51 -47.16 36.44 -5.36
C HIS A 51 -46.10 35.63 -4.60
N GLN A 52 -46.33 35.35 -3.31
CA GLN A 52 -45.40 34.52 -2.51
C GLN A 52 -45.39 33.09 -3.01
N LEU A 53 -46.58 32.52 -3.26
CA LEU A 53 -46.72 31.16 -3.80
C LEU A 53 -46.08 31.04 -5.19
N PHE A 54 -46.21 32.06 -6.03
CA PHE A 54 -45.51 32.11 -7.33
C PHE A 54 -43.98 32.04 -7.18
N ASN A 55 -43.41 32.83 -6.26
CA ASN A 55 -41.98 32.80 -5.99
C ASN A 55 -41.52 31.45 -5.43
N VAL A 56 -42.32 30.81 -4.58
CA VAL A 56 -42.04 29.48 -4.01
C VAL A 56 -42.05 28.41 -5.10
N ILE A 57 -43.00 28.48 -6.04
CA ILE A 57 -43.07 27.57 -7.18
C ILE A 57 -41.85 27.72 -8.09
N ILE A 58 -41.42 28.96 -8.36
CA ILE A 58 -40.21 29.23 -9.15
C ILE A 58 -38.96 28.68 -8.45
N THR A 59 -38.82 28.92 -7.15
CA THR A 59 -37.69 28.41 -6.36
C THR A 59 -37.70 26.88 -6.31
N ALA A 60 -38.86 26.26 -6.10
CA ALA A 60 -39.02 24.82 -6.12
C ALA A 60 -38.68 24.22 -7.50
N HIS A 61 -39.13 24.84 -8.60
CA HIS A 61 -38.77 24.44 -9.96
C HIS A 61 -37.25 24.43 -10.17
N GLY A 62 -36.57 25.52 -9.80
CA GLY A 62 -35.11 25.63 -9.91
C GLY A 62 -34.36 24.59 -9.09
N LEU A 63 -34.75 24.39 -7.82
CA LEU A 63 -34.11 23.41 -6.93
C LEU A 63 -34.38 21.96 -7.36
N ILE A 64 -35.59 21.64 -7.82
CA ILE A 64 -35.93 20.32 -8.36
C ILE A 64 -35.10 20.02 -9.61
N MET A 65 -35.02 20.97 -10.55
CA MET A 65 -34.25 20.80 -11.78
C MET A 65 -32.75 20.67 -11.50
N LEU A 66 -32.18 21.51 -10.63
CA LEU A 66 -30.76 21.50 -10.33
C LEU A 66 -30.35 20.29 -9.47
N LEU A 67 -30.94 20.15 -8.27
CA LEU A 67 -30.50 19.21 -7.25
C LEU A 67 -31.08 17.79 -7.44
N PHE A 68 -32.28 17.68 -8.00
CA PHE A 68 -33.01 16.41 -8.05
C PHE A 68 -33.19 15.83 -9.45
N ALA A 69 -32.97 16.61 -10.52
CA ALA A 69 -32.92 16.09 -11.89
C ALA A 69 -31.49 16.04 -12.46
N VAL A 70 -30.77 17.16 -12.49
CA VAL A 70 -29.44 17.25 -13.14
C VAL A 70 -28.35 16.51 -12.35
N VAL A 71 -28.21 16.79 -11.05
CA VAL A 71 -27.18 16.13 -10.21
C VAL A 71 -27.36 14.60 -10.17
N PRO A 72 -28.57 14.04 -9.98
CA PRO A 72 -28.78 12.60 -9.98
C PRO A 72 -28.56 11.95 -11.34
N ARG A 73 -28.89 12.64 -12.44
CA ARG A 73 -28.56 12.17 -13.80
C ARG A 73 -27.06 11.98 -13.97
N MET A 74 -26.26 12.96 -13.54
CA MET A 74 -24.79 12.88 -13.58
C MET A 74 -24.23 11.78 -12.68
N ALA A 75 -24.78 11.61 -11.49
CA ALA A 75 -24.41 10.50 -10.59
C ALA A 75 -24.72 9.12 -11.22
N GLY A 76 -25.86 9.01 -11.93
CA GLY A 76 -26.23 7.84 -12.71
C GLY A 76 -25.20 7.49 -13.78
N PHE A 77 -24.81 8.46 -14.61
CA PHE A 77 -23.75 8.26 -15.61
C PHE A 77 -22.38 7.94 -14.98
N GLY A 78 -22.03 8.60 -13.87
CA GLY A 78 -20.80 8.34 -13.13
C GLY A 78 -20.69 6.88 -12.67
N ASN A 79 -21.80 6.30 -12.21
CA ASN A 79 -21.87 4.90 -11.82
C ASN A 79 -21.65 3.91 -12.98
N TYR A 80 -21.99 4.28 -14.21
CA TYR A 80 -21.67 3.47 -15.38
C TYR A 80 -20.24 3.68 -15.89
N MET A 81 -19.77 4.93 -15.95
CA MET A 81 -18.54 5.26 -16.65
C MET A 81 -17.29 5.16 -15.77
N VAL A 82 -17.35 5.56 -14.49
CA VAL A 82 -16.15 5.64 -13.64
C VAL A 82 -15.44 4.30 -13.45
N PRO A 83 -16.14 3.18 -13.16
CA PRO A 83 -15.47 1.88 -13.06
C PRO A 83 -14.82 1.46 -14.39
N VAL A 84 -15.51 1.71 -15.51
CA VAL A 84 -15.01 1.38 -16.86
C VAL A 84 -13.76 2.20 -17.21
N LEU A 85 -13.77 3.51 -16.95
CA LEU A 85 -12.66 4.42 -17.24
C LEU A 85 -11.40 4.10 -16.42
N ILE A 86 -11.56 3.57 -15.20
CA ILE A 86 -10.44 3.24 -14.30
C ILE A 86 -10.01 1.76 -14.44
N GLY A 87 -10.73 0.96 -15.24
CA GLY A 87 -10.51 -0.48 -15.35
C GLY A 87 -10.81 -1.25 -14.06
N ALA A 88 -11.71 -0.71 -13.23
CA ALA A 88 -12.15 -1.29 -11.98
C ALA A 88 -13.46 -2.07 -12.18
N PRO A 89 -13.67 -3.19 -11.46
CA PRO A 89 -14.90 -3.97 -11.58
C PRO A 89 -16.15 -3.24 -11.03
N ASP A 90 -15.98 -2.35 -10.04
CA ASP A 90 -17.08 -1.61 -9.40
C ASP A 90 -16.56 -0.32 -8.70
N MET A 91 -17.48 0.47 -8.12
CA MET A 91 -17.19 1.64 -7.29
C MET A 91 -16.49 1.24 -5.97
N ARG A 92 -15.59 2.09 -5.45
CA ARG A 92 -14.78 1.80 -4.24
C ARG A 92 -15.63 1.62 -2.95
N PHE A 93 -16.80 2.25 -2.88
CA PHE A 93 -17.71 2.17 -1.74
C PHE A 93 -19.15 1.88 -2.20
N PRO A 94 -19.46 0.64 -2.60
CA PRO A 94 -20.75 0.35 -3.24
C PRO A 94 -21.97 0.54 -2.32
N ARG A 95 -21.83 0.23 -1.03
CA ARG A 95 -22.92 0.41 -0.05
C ARG A 95 -23.20 1.89 0.24
N LEU A 96 -22.16 2.72 0.28
CA LEU A 96 -22.31 4.17 0.45
C LEU A 96 -23.00 4.77 -0.77
N ASN A 97 -22.66 4.29 -1.96
CA ASN A 97 -23.30 4.69 -3.22
C ASN A 97 -24.79 4.31 -3.28
N ASN A 98 -25.18 3.16 -2.73
CA ASN A 98 -26.59 2.80 -2.58
C ASN A 98 -27.30 3.71 -1.56
N ILE A 99 -26.68 3.97 -0.40
CA ILE A 99 -27.23 4.87 0.62
C ILE A 99 -27.41 6.30 0.07
N SER A 100 -26.47 6.80 -0.75
CA SER A 100 -26.61 8.13 -1.34
C SER A 100 -27.79 8.24 -2.30
N PHE A 101 -28.24 7.14 -2.91
CA PHE A 101 -29.47 7.12 -3.70
C PHE A 101 -30.67 7.22 -2.78
N TRP A 102 -30.73 6.39 -1.74
CA TRP A 102 -31.87 6.34 -0.82
C TRP A 102 -32.06 7.64 -0.02
N ILE A 103 -31.02 8.43 0.20
CA ILE A 103 -31.12 9.76 0.82
C ILE A 103 -31.84 10.78 -0.09
N LEU A 104 -31.81 10.60 -1.43
CA LEU A 104 -32.49 11.51 -2.35
C LEU A 104 -34.00 11.52 -2.10
N ILE A 105 -34.61 10.36 -1.84
CA ILE A 105 -36.06 10.25 -1.70
C ILE A 105 -36.57 11.06 -0.49
N PRO A 106 -36.06 10.90 0.75
CA PRO A 106 -36.41 11.77 1.86
C PRO A 106 -36.08 13.24 1.62
N ALA A 107 -34.96 13.56 0.94
CA ALA A 107 -34.60 14.93 0.63
C ALA A 107 -35.62 15.62 -0.29
N THR A 108 -36.17 14.90 -1.27
CA THR A 108 -37.25 15.41 -2.13
C THR A 108 -38.54 15.61 -1.36
N VAL A 109 -38.90 14.65 -0.49
CA VAL A 109 -40.10 14.77 0.35
C VAL A 109 -39.98 15.98 1.27
N LEU A 110 -38.80 16.24 1.83
CA LEU A 110 -38.57 17.44 2.66
C LEU A 110 -38.64 18.74 1.84
N LEU A 111 -38.10 18.75 0.62
CA LEU A 111 -38.19 19.92 -0.25
C LEU A 111 -39.65 20.22 -0.64
N VAL A 112 -40.40 19.21 -1.07
CA VAL A 112 -41.82 19.37 -1.43
C VAL A 112 -42.65 19.72 -0.19
N GLY A 113 -42.36 19.08 0.95
CA GLY A 113 -42.98 19.37 2.24
C GLY A 113 -42.75 20.82 2.72
N SER A 114 -41.59 21.41 2.39
CA SER A 114 -41.27 22.80 2.75
C SER A 114 -42.20 23.83 2.11
N VAL A 115 -42.88 23.48 1.02
CA VAL A 115 -43.87 24.36 0.37
C VAL A 115 -45.10 24.56 1.27
N PHE A 116 -45.41 23.59 2.14
CA PHE A 116 -46.59 23.62 3.01
C PHE A 116 -46.36 24.24 4.38
N VAL A 117 -45.09 24.49 4.75
CA VAL A 117 -44.71 25.07 6.04
C VAL A 117 -44.41 26.55 5.83
N GLU A 118 -45.15 27.44 6.51
CA GLU A 118 -44.92 28.90 6.50
C GLU A 118 -44.90 29.56 5.09
N GLN A 119 -45.70 29.05 4.15
CA GLN A 119 -45.71 29.46 2.74
C GLN A 119 -44.38 29.22 1.99
N GLY A 120 -43.39 28.52 2.58
CA GLY A 120 -42.11 28.18 1.95
C GLY A 120 -41.16 29.36 1.67
N ALA A 121 -39.89 29.03 1.39
CA ALA A 121 -38.88 30.03 1.04
C ALA A 121 -39.05 30.51 -0.42
N GLY A 122 -39.82 31.57 -0.62
CA GLY A 122 -40.10 32.19 -1.92
C GLY A 122 -39.04 33.18 -2.38
N THR A 123 -37.79 32.76 -2.53
CA THR A 123 -36.72 33.66 -3.00
C THR A 123 -36.82 33.97 -4.50
N GLY A 124 -37.66 33.26 -5.25
CA GLY A 124 -37.80 33.42 -6.70
C GLY A 124 -36.51 33.10 -7.46
N TRP A 125 -36.24 33.87 -8.53
CA TRP A 125 -35.06 33.74 -9.40
C TRP A 125 -33.75 34.29 -8.79
N THR A 126 -33.81 34.94 -7.62
CA THR A 126 -32.65 35.64 -7.00
C THR A 126 -31.79 34.75 -6.11
N LEU A 127 -32.00 33.43 -6.15
CA LEU A 127 -31.15 32.44 -5.52
C LEU A 127 -29.79 32.41 -6.27
N ASN A 128 -28.97 33.41 -5.99
CA ASN A 128 -27.68 33.63 -6.66
C ASN A 128 -26.72 32.49 -6.33
N GLY A 129 -25.82 32.18 -7.27
CA GLY A 129 -24.84 31.10 -7.14
C GLY A 129 -23.95 31.16 -5.88
N ASN A 130 -23.82 32.35 -5.27
CA ASN A 130 -23.11 32.55 -4.00
C ASN A 130 -23.84 31.93 -2.80
N MET A 131 -25.18 31.97 -2.74
CA MET A 131 -25.93 31.33 -1.64
C MET A 131 -25.92 29.81 -1.76
N VAL A 132 -26.00 29.28 -2.99
CA VAL A 132 -25.89 27.83 -3.24
C VAL A 132 -24.49 27.33 -2.85
N SER A 133 -23.44 28.13 -3.08
CA SER A 133 -22.07 27.75 -2.73
C SER A 133 -21.78 27.81 -1.23
N GLU A 134 -22.40 28.74 -0.50
CA GLU A 134 -22.38 28.79 0.97
C GLU A 134 -23.18 27.65 1.60
N MET A 135 -24.39 27.34 1.11
CA MET A 135 -25.19 26.20 1.59
C MET A 135 -24.50 24.85 1.38
N LEU A 136 -23.75 24.69 0.29
CA LEU A 136 -22.98 23.47 0.00
C LEU A 136 -21.58 23.46 0.67
N ASN A 137 -21.24 24.49 1.45
CA ASN A 137 -19.98 24.64 2.17
C ASN A 137 -18.74 24.51 1.25
N LEU A 138 -18.79 25.14 0.08
CA LEU A 138 -17.74 25.09 -0.96
C LEU A 138 -16.52 25.98 -0.62
N SER A 139 -16.58 26.83 0.40
CA SER A 139 -15.49 27.75 0.80
C SER A 139 -14.26 27.06 1.42
N ARG A 140 -14.36 25.78 1.80
CA ARG A 140 -13.23 25.01 2.36
C ARG A 140 -12.31 24.36 1.32
N PHE A 141 -12.64 24.42 0.03
CA PHE A 141 -11.79 23.86 -1.02
C PHE A 141 -11.03 24.98 -1.72
N ASN A 142 -9.75 25.06 -1.40
CA ASN A 142 -8.79 26.04 -1.92
C ASN A 142 -8.45 25.75 -3.39
N THR A 143 -9.45 25.79 -4.28
CA THR A 143 -9.23 25.84 -5.73
C THR A 143 -9.22 27.31 -6.11
N THR A 144 -8.08 27.75 -6.63
CA THR A 144 -7.85 29.07 -7.24
C THR A 144 -9.10 29.61 -7.92
N LYS A 145 -9.48 30.85 -7.57
CA LYS A 145 -10.58 31.63 -8.15
C LYS A 145 -10.68 31.37 -9.66
N ILE A 146 -11.64 30.53 -10.06
CA ILE A 146 -12.12 30.50 -11.43
C ILE A 146 -13.13 31.66 -11.49
N PRO A 147 -12.89 32.72 -12.27
CA PRO A 147 -13.83 33.82 -12.37
C PRO A 147 -15.09 33.28 -13.06
N LEU A 148 -16.17 33.16 -12.28
CA LEU A 148 -17.52 32.98 -12.80
C LEU A 148 -18.04 34.37 -13.15
N ASP A 149 -17.60 34.92 -14.29
CA ASP A 149 -18.22 36.12 -14.83
C ASP A 149 -19.67 35.76 -15.21
N ALA A 150 -20.62 36.43 -14.55
CA ALA A 150 -22.06 36.22 -14.65
C ALA A 150 -22.66 36.64 -16.01
N GLY A 151 -21.84 36.89 -17.02
CA GLY A 151 -22.26 37.53 -18.27
C GLY A 151 -22.65 36.60 -19.41
N ASN A 152 -22.13 35.36 -19.47
CA ASN A 152 -22.51 34.38 -20.49
C ASN A 152 -21.77 33.07 -20.19
N SER A 153 -22.34 32.18 -19.38
CA SER A 153 -21.84 30.82 -19.35
C SER A 153 -22.99 29.84 -19.18
N SER A 154 -23.25 29.14 -20.28
CA SER A 154 -24.13 27.99 -20.35
C SER A 154 -23.89 27.06 -19.16
N THR A 155 -24.95 26.37 -18.76
CA THR A 155 -25.01 25.24 -17.80
C THR A 155 -23.78 24.29 -17.79
N TRP A 156 -22.99 24.28 -18.86
CA TRP A 156 -21.67 23.66 -19.00
C TRP A 156 -20.60 24.10 -17.99
N SER A 157 -20.51 25.37 -17.60
CA SER A 157 -19.51 25.85 -16.62
C SER A 157 -19.82 25.30 -15.22
N TYR A 158 -21.10 25.29 -14.82
CA TYR A 158 -21.56 24.66 -13.59
C TYR A 158 -21.42 23.14 -13.61
N LEU A 159 -21.68 22.50 -14.76
CA LEU A 159 -21.45 21.06 -14.98
C LEU A 159 -19.96 20.68 -14.83
N LEU A 160 -19.04 21.49 -15.34
CA LEU A 160 -17.59 21.29 -15.19
C LEU A 160 -17.12 21.44 -13.75
N VAL A 161 -17.71 22.38 -12.99
CA VAL A 161 -17.40 22.54 -11.56
C VAL A 161 -17.92 21.34 -10.76
N ILE A 162 -19.14 20.85 -11.03
CA ILE A 162 -19.68 19.64 -10.36
C ILE A 162 -18.88 18.39 -10.75
N PHE A 163 -18.52 18.25 -12.04
CA PHE A 163 -17.69 17.14 -12.53
C PHE A 163 -16.28 17.17 -11.91
N SER A 164 -15.67 18.35 -11.79
CA SER A 164 -14.38 18.51 -11.12
C SER A 164 -14.48 18.23 -9.61
N LEU A 165 -15.58 18.59 -8.93
CA LEU A 165 -15.77 18.30 -7.50
C LEU A 165 -15.98 16.80 -7.22
N ILE A 166 -16.72 16.08 -8.08
CA ILE A 166 -16.91 14.63 -7.99
C ILE A 166 -15.59 13.90 -8.30
N ALA A 167 -14.87 14.34 -9.34
CA ALA A 167 -13.56 13.81 -9.68
C ALA A 167 -12.50 14.09 -8.58
N VAL A 168 -12.50 15.29 -7.99
CA VAL A 168 -11.57 15.70 -6.93
C VAL A 168 -11.87 14.96 -5.62
N LYS A 169 -13.14 14.73 -5.24
CA LYS A 169 -13.46 13.86 -4.07
C LYS A 169 -12.98 12.41 -4.26
N MET A 170 -12.95 11.89 -5.49
CA MET A 170 -12.37 10.58 -5.80
C MET A 170 -10.83 10.58 -5.83
N VAL A 171 -10.20 11.69 -6.24
CA VAL A 171 -8.74 11.83 -6.24
C VAL A 171 -8.19 12.08 -4.83
N VAL A 172 -8.86 12.85 -3.99
CA VAL A 172 -8.45 13.16 -2.60
C VAL A 172 -8.65 11.97 -1.65
N THR A 173 -9.59 11.07 -1.94
CA THR A 173 -9.76 9.79 -1.19
C THR A 173 -8.79 8.68 -1.64
N ARG A 174 -7.86 8.96 -2.58
CA ARG A 174 -6.69 8.09 -2.80
C ARG A 174 -5.72 8.05 -1.60
N GLY A 175 -5.88 8.97 -0.64
CA GLY A 175 -5.05 9.04 0.57
C GLY A 175 -5.63 8.40 1.85
N GLN A 176 -6.93 8.08 1.91
CA GLN A 176 -7.55 7.57 3.15
C GLN A 176 -8.49 6.39 2.89
N SER A 177 -7.92 5.19 2.88
CA SER A 177 -8.53 3.94 3.37
C SER A 177 -7.54 2.81 3.14
N ALA A 178 -6.53 2.80 4.00
CA ALA A 178 -5.86 1.59 4.44
C ALA A 178 -6.07 1.50 5.95
N TRP A 179 -7.33 1.50 6.42
CA TRP A 179 -7.73 1.13 7.78
C TRP A 179 -9.26 1.18 7.88
N ALA A 180 -9.90 0.03 7.73
CA ALA A 180 -11.20 -0.24 8.31
C ALA A 180 -11.18 -1.71 8.73
N LYS A 181 -11.30 -1.93 10.04
CA LYS A 181 -11.42 -3.25 10.68
C LYS A 181 -12.50 -4.07 9.96
N TYR A 182 -12.12 -5.23 9.44
CA TYR A 182 -13.05 -6.27 9.02
C TYR A 182 -13.68 -6.89 10.27
N LEU A 183 -14.97 -6.62 10.47
CA LEU A 183 -15.84 -7.49 11.25
C LEU A 183 -16.18 -8.71 10.40
N HIS A 184 -16.05 -9.89 11.01
CA HIS A 184 -16.26 -11.21 10.43
C HIS A 184 -17.53 -11.31 9.59
N THR A 185 -17.43 -11.87 8.39
CA THR A 185 -18.44 -12.76 7.80
C THR A 185 -17.74 -13.68 6.81
N SER A 186 -17.94 -14.97 7.01
CA SER A 186 -17.40 -16.08 6.24
C SER A 186 -18.05 -16.20 4.87
N SER A 187 -17.29 -16.07 3.78
CA SER A 187 -17.43 -16.90 2.58
C SER A 187 -16.21 -16.74 1.67
N SER A 188 -15.90 -17.83 0.98
CA SER A 188 -14.65 -18.15 0.30
C SER A 188 -14.62 -17.65 -1.14
N SER A 189 -13.81 -16.63 -1.42
CA SER A 189 -13.01 -16.47 -2.66
C SER A 189 -12.52 -15.03 -2.79
N GLU A 190 -11.53 -14.65 -1.99
CA GLU A 190 -10.83 -13.38 -2.20
C GLU A 190 -9.36 -13.65 -2.52
N THR A 191 -8.92 -13.15 -3.66
CA THR A 191 -7.50 -12.91 -3.98
C THR A 191 -6.92 -11.98 -2.91
N LYS A 192 -6.41 -12.57 -1.83
CA LYS A 192 -5.80 -11.88 -0.69
C LYS A 192 -4.63 -11.03 -1.19
N CYS A 193 -4.79 -9.72 -1.13
CA CYS A 193 -3.67 -8.81 -0.92
C CYS A 193 -2.99 -9.27 0.38
N GLY A 194 -1.77 -9.81 0.25
CA GLY A 194 -1.14 -10.64 1.27
C GLY A 194 -1.25 -10.05 2.67
N THR A 195 -2.06 -10.70 3.50
CA THR A 195 -2.14 -10.43 4.93
C THR A 195 -0.71 -10.32 5.46
N LEU A 196 -0.42 -9.15 6.05
CA LEU A 196 0.64 -8.98 7.04
C LEU A 196 0.68 -10.23 7.92
N PHE A 197 1.86 -10.78 8.20
CA PHE A 197 1.98 -12.07 8.89
C PHE A 197 1.04 -12.10 10.10
N LYS A 198 0.01 -12.96 10.03
CA LYS A 198 -0.88 -13.16 11.17
C LYS A 198 -0.13 -13.82 12.33
N ASP A 199 0.96 -14.53 12.01
CA ASP A 199 1.72 -15.33 12.98
C ASP A 199 3.02 -14.64 13.38
N LYS A 200 3.17 -14.42 14.69
CA LYS A 200 4.38 -13.86 15.30
C LYS A 200 5.62 -14.72 15.00
N SER A 201 5.47 -16.05 15.02
CA SER A 201 6.56 -16.99 14.72
C SER A 201 7.09 -16.85 13.29
N TRP A 202 6.20 -16.59 12.32
CA TRP A 202 6.59 -16.37 10.94
C TRP A 202 7.44 -15.11 10.80
N PHE A 203 7.01 -14.01 11.43
CA PHE A 203 7.76 -12.77 11.45
C PHE A 203 9.14 -12.95 12.11
N GLU A 204 9.19 -13.63 13.26
CA GLU A 204 10.44 -13.91 13.99
C GLU A 204 11.47 -14.63 13.08
N GLN A 205 11.08 -15.72 12.43
CA GLN A 205 11.98 -16.47 11.52
C GLN A 205 12.37 -15.66 10.27
N TRP A 206 11.43 -14.91 9.71
CA TRP A 206 11.71 -14.03 8.57
C TRP A 206 12.67 -12.89 8.94
N LEU A 207 12.54 -12.32 10.14
CA LEU A 207 13.44 -11.29 10.64
C LEU A 207 14.87 -11.83 10.78
N VAL A 208 15.03 -13.05 11.29
CA VAL A 208 16.33 -13.73 11.37
C VAL A 208 16.96 -13.86 9.99
N GLY A 209 16.18 -14.26 8.97
CA GLY A 209 16.65 -14.34 7.59
C GLY A 209 17.14 -13.00 7.02
N ILE A 210 16.39 -11.91 7.23
CA ILE A 210 16.82 -10.57 6.81
C ILE A 210 18.10 -10.15 7.51
N VAL A 211 18.20 -10.46 8.81
CA VAL A 211 19.34 -10.07 9.64
C VAL A 211 20.58 -10.87 9.25
N ASP A 212 20.44 -12.15 8.87
CA ASP A 212 21.51 -12.96 8.31
C ASP A 212 22.11 -12.33 7.05
N GLY A 213 21.29 -11.70 6.18
CA GLY A 213 21.79 -10.93 5.03
C GLY A 213 22.30 -9.53 5.40
N ASP A 214 21.39 -8.61 5.73
CA ASP A 214 21.67 -7.16 5.85
C ASP A 214 21.80 -6.63 7.29
N GLY A 215 21.67 -7.49 8.30
CA GLY A 215 21.80 -7.14 9.70
C GLY A 215 23.24 -6.96 10.17
N SER A 216 23.44 -6.19 11.23
CA SER A 216 24.74 -5.98 11.87
C SER A 216 24.59 -5.81 13.38
N PHE A 217 25.44 -6.54 14.10
CA PHE A 217 25.58 -6.49 15.56
C PHE A 217 26.91 -5.87 15.89
N THR A 218 26.90 -4.80 16.68
CA THR A 218 28.12 -4.09 17.05
C THR A 218 28.05 -3.62 18.49
N PHE A 219 29.18 -3.69 19.18
CA PHE A 219 29.39 -3.04 20.47
C PHE A 219 30.71 -2.28 20.43
N THR A 220 30.71 -1.06 20.94
CA THR A 220 31.87 -0.16 20.93
C THR A 220 32.00 0.58 22.23
N GLY A 221 33.21 0.60 22.79
CA GLY A 221 33.57 1.34 23.99
C GLY A 221 34.60 2.42 23.70
N THR A 222 34.38 3.62 24.25
CA THR A 222 35.31 4.76 24.25
C THR A 222 35.30 5.40 25.64
N ASN A 223 36.47 5.58 26.25
CA ASN A 223 36.64 6.25 27.55
C ASN A 223 35.71 5.69 28.65
N GLY A 224 35.63 4.36 28.77
CA GLY A 224 34.76 3.67 29.75
C GLY A 224 33.26 3.72 29.45
N LYS A 225 32.82 4.39 28.38
CA LYS A 225 31.41 4.38 27.92
C LYS A 225 31.22 3.38 26.80
N TRP A 226 30.34 2.42 27.02
CA TRP A 226 30.02 1.36 26.07
C TRP A 226 28.65 1.57 25.44
N THR A 227 28.58 1.29 24.14
CA THR A 227 27.37 1.42 23.33
C THR A 227 27.14 0.14 22.54
N LEU A 228 25.91 -0.36 22.61
CA LEU A 228 25.43 -1.44 21.78
C LEU A 228 24.66 -0.85 20.61
N GLU A 229 24.84 -1.41 19.42
CA GLU A 229 24.07 -1.06 18.24
C GLU A 229 23.74 -2.33 17.45
N PHE A 230 22.46 -2.68 17.44
CA PHE A 230 21.86 -3.55 16.44
C PHE A 230 21.31 -2.66 15.31
N LYS A 231 21.62 -3.01 14.07
CA LYS A 231 21.12 -2.28 12.90
C LYS A 231 20.79 -3.20 11.74
N VAL A 232 19.79 -2.79 10.97
CA VAL A 232 19.47 -3.38 9.66
C VAL A 232 19.52 -2.27 8.63
N GLY A 233 20.42 -2.39 7.67
CA GLY A 233 20.58 -1.44 6.57
C GLY A 233 19.79 -1.87 5.35
N GLN A 234 19.06 -0.95 4.73
CA GLN A 234 18.40 -1.18 3.44
C GLN A 234 18.57 0.04 2.56
N SER A 235 18.36 -0.11 1.26
CA SER A 235 18.26 1.07 0.40
C SER A 235 17.02 1.90 0.77
N SER A 236 17.10 3.22 0.58
CA SER A 236 15.99 4.12 0.90
C SER A 236 14.71 3.82 0.10
N TYR A 237 14.82 3.23 -1.09
CA TYR A 237 13.64 2.79 -1.84
C TYR A 237 12.83 1.71 -1.09
N ASN A 238 13.46 0.95 -0.18
CA ASN A 238 12.85 -0.12 0.60
C ASN A 238 12.58 0.30 2.06
N LEU A 239 12.37 1.61 2.31
CA LEU A 239 12.10 2.16 3.66
C LEU A 239 10.90 1.50 4.35
N ARG A 240 9.90 1.07 3.57
CA ARG A 240 8.70 0.37 4.07
C ARG A 240 9.04 -0.89 4.86
N LEU A 241 10.08 -1.62 4.44
CA LEU A 241 10.55 -2.83 5.12
C LEU A 241 11.06 -2.52 6.53
N LEU A 242 11.82 -1.43 6.69
CA LEU A 242 12.37 -1.01 7.97
C LEU A 242 11.28 -0.52 8.93
N HIS A 243 10.30 0.24 8.43
CA HIS A 243 9.14 0.63 9.23
C HIS A 243 8.29 -0.56 9.65
N TYR A 244 8.18 -1.59 8.80
CA TYR A 244 7.50 -2.82 9.14
C TYR A 244 8.21 -3.58 10.28
N ILE A 245 9.54 -3.69 10.22
CA ILE A 245 10.33 -4.26 11.32
C ILE A 245 10.10 -3.47 12.62
N LYS A 246 10.14 -2.13 12.56
CA LYS A 246 9.86 -1.27 13.72
C LYS A 246 8.45 -1.51 14.28
N SER A 247 7.43 -1.61 13.43
CA SER A 247 6.05 -1.81 13.90
C SER A 247 5.84 -3.18 14.54
N MET A 248 6.53 -4.23 14.06
CA MET A 248 6.39 -5.58 14.60
C MET A 248 7.19 -5.78 15.89
N LEU A 249 8.36 -5.15 16.02
CA LEU A 249 9.16 -5.19 17.25
C LEU A 249 8.65 -4.22 18.32
N GLY A 250 7.94 -3.16 17.95
CA GLY A 250 7.46 -2.11 18.87
C GLY A 250 8.54 -1.17 19.39
N VAL A 251 9.82 -1.50 19.19
CA VAL A 251 10.98 -0.74 19.67
C VAL A 251 11.93 -0.33 18.54
N GLY A 252 12.81 0.63 18.83
CA GLY A 252 13.86 1.08 17.93
C GLY A 252 13.45 2.24 17.03
N THR A 253 14.43 2.74 16.26
CA THR A 253 14.27 3.92 15.41
C THR A 253 14.65 3.62 13.97
N VAL A 254 13.92 4.22 13.03
CA VAL A 254 14.25 4.20 11.60
C VAL A 254 14.68 5.59 11.22
N TYR A 255 15.85 5.72 10.60
CA TYR A 255 16.36 7.00 10.15
C TYR A 255 17.10 6.87 8.82
N VAL A 256 17.17 7.99 8.08
CA VAL A 256 17.85 8.09 6.80
C VAL A 256 19.03 9.05 6.98
N PRO A 257 20.29 8.60 6.83
CA PRO A 257 21.46 9.48 6.84
C PRO A 257 21.40 10.55 5.75
N LYS A 258 22.15 11.65 5.89
CA LYS A 258 22.17 12.79 4.97
C LYS A 258 22.40 12.40 3.49
N ASN A 259 23.19 11.36 3.23
CA ASN A 259 23.44 10.86 1.86
C ASN A 259 22.21 10.25 1.17
N GLY A 260 21.11 9.96 1.90
CA GLY A 260 19.80 9.61 1.36
C GLY A 260 19.67 8.25 0.63
N ARG A 261 20.78 7.59 0.28
CA ARG A 261 20.78 6.33 -0.52
C ARG A 261 20.43 5.09 0.29
N THR A 262 20.73 5.10 1.58
CA THR A 262 20.47 3.98 2.50
C THR A 262 19.65 4.49 3.67
N ALA A 263 18.76 3.63 4.17
CA ALA A 263 18.02 3.84 5.40
C ALA A 263 18.44 2.78 6.41
N ARG A 264 18.32 3.08 7.70
CA ARG A 264 18.73 2.14 8.75
C ARG A 264 17.66 2.05 9.84
N TYR A 265 17.29 0.83 10.18
CA TYR A 265 16.67 0.53 11.46
C TYR A 265 17.79 0.36 12.49
N ARG A 266 17.59 0.90 13.70
CA ARG A 266 18.60 0.93 14.76
C ARG A 266 17.95 0.69 16.13
N LEU A 267 18.59 -0.16 16.93
CA LEU A 267 18.27 -0.40 18.33
C LEU A 267 19.55 -0.30 19.17
N ARG A 268 19.52 0.55 20.21
CA ARG A 268 20.68 0.82 21.09
C ARG A 268 20.39 0.63 22.57
N ASN A 269 19.13 0.76 22.99
CA ASN A 269 18.76 0.60 24.39
C ASN A 269 18.98 -0.86 24.79
N VAL A 270 19.79 -1.08 25.83
CA VAL A 270 20.18 -2.40 26.33
C VAL A 270 18.97 -3.20 26.83
N GLU A 271 18.04 -2.56 27.54
CA GLU A 271 16.83 -3.21 28.05
C GLU A 271 15.95 -3.69 26.90
N HIS A 272 15.75 -2.85 25.88
CA HIS A 272 14.96 -3.23 24.70
C HIS A 272 15.62 -4.38 23.93
N ILE A 273 16.95 -4.41 23.85
CA ILE A 273 17.70 -5.50 23.22
C ILE A 273 17.45 -6.82 23.98
N ILE A 274 17.54 -6.80 25.30
CA ILE A 274 17.39 -8.01 26.12
C ILE A 274 15.95 -8.52 26.13
N LEU A 275 14.96 -7.63 26.21
CA LEU A 275 13.56 -8.02 26.33
C LEU A 275 12.93 -8.40 24.98
N HIS A 276 13.31 -7.73 23.89
CA HIS A 276 12.63 -7.91 22.60
C HIS A 276 13.49 -8.54 21.51
N LEU A 277 14.81 -8.36 21.53
CA LEU A 277 15.70 -8.82 20.45
C LEU A 277 16.28 -10.20 20.75
N ILE A 278 16.97 -10.36 21.89
CA ILE A 278 17.68 -11.60 22.25
C ILE A 278 16.74 -12.83 22.25
N PRO A 279 15.51 -12.79 22.81
CA PRO A 279 14.63 -13.95 22.83
C PRO A 279 14.27 -14.49 21.43
N ILE A 280 14.24 -13.61 20.42
CA ILE A 280 13.96 -14.00 19.04
C ILE A 280 15.13 -14.82 18.47
N PHE A 281 16.36 -14.34 18.64
CA PHE A 281 17.56 -14.98 18.10
C PHE A 281 18.02 -16.19 18.90
N ASP A 282 17.66 -16.28 20.19
CA ASP A 282 17.87 -17.50 21.00
C ASP A 282 16.90 -18.61 20.58
N LYS A 283 15.64 -18.25 20.31
CA LYS A 283 14.63 -19.18 19.79
C LYS A 283 14.94 -19.62 18.35
N TYR A 284 15.43 -18.69 17.53
CA TYR A 284 15.79 -18.93 16.13
C TYR A 284 17.20 -18.42 15.84
N PRO A 285 18.23 -19.26 16.05
CA PRO A 285 19.62 -18.88 15.79
C PRO A 285 19.87 -18.51 14.33
N LEU A 286 20.76 -17.52 14.13
CA LEU A 286 21.30 -17.14 12.82
C LEU A 286 22.02 -18.32 12.17
N LEU A 287 21.85 -18.48 10.86
CA LEU A 287 22.46 -19.59 10.11
C LEU A 287 23.84 -19.24 9.53
N THR A 288 24.16 -17.96 9.39
CA THR A 288 25.43 -17.51 8.82
C THR A 288 26.50 -17.34 9.90
N SER A 289 27.75 -17.11 9.47
CA SER A 289 28.88 -16.69 10.29
C SER A 289 28.61 -15.43 11.12
N LYS A 290 27.56 -14.67 10.79
CA LYS A 290 27.07 -13.54 11.59
C LYS A 290 26.62 -13.94 13.00
N TYR A 291 26.28 -15.21 13.21
CA TYR A 291 26.00 -15.74 14.54
C TYR A 291 27.13 -15.46 15.53
N TYR A 292 28.40 -15.54 15.10
CA TYR A 292 29.55 -15.24 15.98
C TYR A 292 29.50 -13.80 16.54
N ASN A 293 29.20 -12.83 15.68
CA ASN A 293 29.05 -11.43 16.10
C ASN A 293 27.83 -11.23 17.00
N TYR A 294 26.76 -11.98 16.76
CA TYR A 294 25.58 -11.98 17.62
C TYR A 294 25.89 -12.54 19.01
N ASP A 295 26.64 -13.64 19.10
CA ASP A 295 27.00 -14.25 20.39
C ASP A 295 27.86 -13.30 21.23
N LEU A 296 28.90 -12.69 20.64
CA LEU A 296 29.68 -11.64 21.31
C LEU A 296 28.82 -10.45 21.74
N PHE A 297 27.88 -10.04 20.89
CA PHE A 297 26.94 -8.96 21.19
C PHE A 297 25.98 -9.32 22.34
N LYS A 298 25.50 -10.56 22.39
CA LYS A 298 24.66 -11.09 23.47
C LYS A 298 25.42 -11.08 24.79
N GLN A 299 26.64 -11.61 24.81
CA GLN A 299 27.50 -11.59 26.00
C GLN A 299 27.75 -10.15 26.49
N ALA A 300 28.06 -9.23 25.57
CA ALA A 300 28.23 -7.81 25.88
C ALA A 300 26.94 -7.17 26.44
N ALA A 301 25.76 -7.52 25.90
CA ALA A 301 24.48 -7.04 26.39
C ALA A 301 24.19 -7.50 27.82
N LEU A 302 24.47 -8.77 28.13
CA LEU A 302 24.30 -9.33 29.47
C LEU A 302 25.23 -8.66 30.49
N ILE A 303 26.50 -8.44 30.14
CA ILE A 303 27.45 -7.72 31.01
C ILE A 303 26.99 -6.29 31.29
N LEU A 304 26.44 -5.61 30.29
CA LEU A 304 25.96 -4.23 30.47
C LEU A 304 24.71 -4.15 31.34
N TYR A 305 23.83 -5.14 31.24
CA TYR A 305 22.58 -5.21 31.99
C TYR A 305 22.74 -5.68 33.44
N ASP A 306 23.81 -6.43 33.73
CA ASP A 306 24.09 -6.90 35.08
C ASP A 306 24.25 -5.72 36.06
N LYS A 307 23.38 -5.67 37.07
CA LYS A 307 23.39 -4.60 38.09
C LYS A 307 24.47 -4.80 39.14
N ASN A 308 25.02 -6.01 39.26
CA ASN A 308 25.98 -6.36 40.31
C ASN A 308 27.42 -5.93 39.96
N LEU A 309 27.72 -5.69 38.69
CA LEU A 309 29.06 -5.34 38.23
C LEU A 309 29.31 -3.84 38.28
N THR A 310 30.48 -3.45 38.78
CA THR A 310 30.94 -2.06 38.75
C THR A 310 31.28 -1.62 37.31
N SER A 311 31.26 -0.30 37.05
CA SER A 311 31.59 0.25 35.72
C SER A 311 32.99 -0.17 35.24
N LYS A 312 33.96 -0.26 36.15
CA LYS A 312 35.34 -0.70 35.86
C LYS A 312 35.41 -2.18 35.50
N GLU A 313 34.70 -3.05 36.22
CA GLU A 313 34.64 -4.48 35.90
C GLU A 313 33.97 -4.74 34.56
N LYS A 314 32.88 -4.01 34.26
CA LYS A 314 32.21 -4.08 32.96
C LYS A 314 33.17 -3.71 31.83
N ASP A 315 33.95 -2.64 32.01
CA ASP A 315 34.94 -2.20 31.03
C ASP A 315 35.98 -3.30 30.76
N VAL A 316 36.59 -3.88 31.79
CA VAL A 316 37.58 -4.97 31.64
C VAL A 316 36.98 -6.16 30.89
N LYS A 317 35.79 -6.62 31.27
CA LYS A 317 35.12 -7.75 30.61
C LYS A 317 34.81 -7.46 29.14
N LEU A 318 34.31 -6.27 28.82
CA LEU A 318 33.98 -5.87 27.44
C LEU A 318 35.23 -5.65 26.58
N GLN A 319 36.33 -5.15 27.16
CA GLN A 319 37.61 -5.06 26.46
C GLN A 319 38.14 -6.45 26.10
N ASN A 320 38.05 -7.42 27.01
CA ASN A 320 38.44 -8.81 26.74
C ASN A 320 37.60 -9.42 25.60
N LEU A 321 36.28 -9.22 25.59
CA LEU A 321 35.42 -9.68 24.50
C LEU A 321 35.77 -9.02 23.16
N LYS A 322 36.12 -7.74 23.17
CA LYS A 322 36.48 -7.01 21.94
C LYS A 322 37.77 -7.54 21.28
N ARG A 323 38.68 -8.16 22.05
CA ARG A 323 39.90 -8.81 21.50
C ARG A 323 39.55 -9.99 20.60
N ASN A 324 38.45 -10.69 20.88
CA ASN A 324 37.98 -11.85 20.13
C ASN A 324 37.04 -11.47 18.97
N LYS A 325 37.09 -10.24 18.44
CA LYS A 325 36.11 -9.78 17.45
C LYS A 325 36.24 -10.45 16.08
N ASN A 326 37.42 -10.97 15.74
CA ASN A 326 37.65 -11.55 14.42
C ASN A 326 37.04 -12.95 14.35
N ILE A 327 36.18 -13.17 13.35
CA ILE A 327 35.54 -14.46 13.10
C ILE A 327 36.63 -15.49 12.75
N PRO A 328 36.65 -16.67 13.39
CA PRO A 328 37.56 -17.75 13.01
C PRO A 328 37.40 -18.17 11.54
N ASN A 329 38.50 -18.62 10.92
CA ASN A 329 38.44 -19.17 9.56
C ASN A 329 37.50 -20.38 9.52
N ASN A 330 36.62 -20.43 8.51
CA ASN A 330 35.61 -21.50 8.32
C ASN A 330 34.62 -21.68 9.48
N TYR A 331 34.30 -20.60 10.21
CA TYR A 331 33.29 -20.64 11.25
C TYR A 331 31.91 -21.07 10.70
N ILE A 332 31.28 -22.05 11.34
CA ILE A 332 29.93 -22.53 11.04
C ILE A 332 29.03 -22.24 12.24
N SER A 333 27.82 -21.73 11.99
CA SER A 333 26.83 -21.50 13.06
C SER A 333 26.49 -22.80 13.80
N PRO A 334 26.37 -22.80 15.14
CA PRO A 334 26.01 -23.99 15.92
C PRO A 334 24.70 -24.65 15.48
N ARG A 335 23.81 -23.89 14.82
CA ARG A 335 22.53 -24.41 14.32
C ARG A 335 22.69 -25.54 13.30
N TRP A 336 23.80 -25.60 12.57
CA TRP A 336 24.09 -26.65 11.60
C TRP A 336 24.49 -27.99 12.23
N SER A 337 24.77 -28.02 13.54
CA SER A 337 25.07 -29.25 14.28
C SER A 337 23.92 -30.27 14.24
N ILE A 338 22.67 -29.81 14.08
CA ILE A 338 21.47 -30.66 13.93
C ILE A 338 21.62 -31.68 12.80
N ILE A 339 22.38 -31.33 11.75
CA ILE A 339 22.63 -32.18 10.58
C ILE A 339 24.10 -32.60 10.46
N ASN A 340 24.88 -32.51 11.53
CA ASN A 340 26.33 -32.76 11.56
C ASN A 340 27.10 -31.89 10.54
N ASN A 341 26.67 -30.65 10.32
CA ASN A 341 27.27 -29.70 9.38
C ASN A 341 27.34 -30.16 7.92
N ILE A 342 26.61 -31.21 7.54
CA ILE A 342 26.60 -31.75 6.17
C ILE A 342 25.19 -31.67 5.58
N VAL A 343 25.09 -30.95 4.46
CA VAL A 343 23.85 -30.81 3.69
C VAL A 343 23.87 -31.82 2.53
N SER A 344 23.09 -32.90 2.65
CA SER A 344 23.02 -33.95 1.62
C SER A 344 21.67 -34.07 0.91
N SER A 345 20.59 -33.54 1.50
CA SER A 345 19.25 -33.62 0.92
C SER A 345 18.39 -32.41 1.28
N LYS A 346 17.31 -32.24 0.52
CA LYS A 346 16.29 -31.21 0.76
C LYS A 346 15.67 -31.34 2.16
N ASP A 347 15.41 -32.56 2.63
CA ASP A 347 14.77 -32.80 3.92
C ASP A 347 15.71 -32.37 5.06
N ARG A 348 16.99 -32.75 5.01
CA ARG A 348 18.00 -32.29 5.99
C ARG A 348 18.15 -30.78 5.97
N ALA A 349 18.18 -30.16 4.79
CA ALA A 349 18.23 -28.70 4.68
C ALA A 349 16.99 -28.04 5.33
N SER A 350 15.80 -28.61 5.15
CA SER A 350 14.55 -28.07 5.68
C SER A 350 14.38 -28.17 7.20
N LEU A 351 15.10 -29.10 7.85
CA LEU A 351 15.15 -29.21 9.33
C LEU A 351 15.84 -27.99 9.95
N VAL A 352 16.86 -27.46 9.27
CA VAL A 352 17.66 -26.32 9.75
C VAL A 352 17.08 -25.01 9.23
N MET A 353 16.77 -24.96 7.94
CA MET A 353 16.39 -23.75 7.21
C MET A 353 14.89 -23.72 6.94
N SER A 354 14.19 -22.85 7.65
CA SER A 354 12.75 -22.70 7.46
C SER A 354 12.41 -21.84 6.23
N LYS A 355 11.21 -22.05 5.69
CA LYS A 355 10.68 -21.25 4.57
C LYS A 355 10.67 -19.74 4.86
N PRO A 356 10.18 -19.24 6.02
CA PRO A 356 10.21 -17.82 6.35
C PRO A 356 11.62 -17.24 6.38
N TRP A 357 12.58 -17.97 6.95
CA TRP A 357 13.98 -17.56 6.99
C TRP A 357 14.51 -17.38 5.57
N LEU A 358 14.30 -18.34 4.67
CA LEU A 358 14.79 -18.25 3.29
C LEU A 358 14.16 -17.06 2.55
N ILE A 359 12.88 -16.77 2.79
CA ILE A 359 12.22 -15.58 2.22
C ILE A 359 12.87 -14.30 2.73
N GLY A 360 13.13 -14.19 4.03
CA GLY A 360 13.81 -13.04 4.62
C GLY A 360 15.24 -12.86 4.08
N PHE A 361 15.99 -13.96 4.00
CA PHE A 361 17.34 -13.97 3.44
C PHE A 361 17.35 -13.57 1.96
N THR A 362 16.38 -14.04 1.18
CA THR A 362 16.20 -13.63 -0.23
C THR A 362 15.81 -12.16 -0.34
N GLU A 363 15.05 -11.60 0.62
CA GLU A 363 14.76 -10.17 0.69
C GLU A 363 15.98 -9.30 0.95
N ALA A 364 17.00 -9.83 1.62
CA ALA A 364 18.30 -9.18 1.77
C ALA A 364 19.19 -9.43 0.54
N GLU A 365 19.66 -10.66 0.36
CA GLU A 365 20.74 -11.03 -0.59
C GLU A 365 20.25 -11.44 -2.00
N GLY A 366 18.97 -11.80 -2.14
CA GLY A 366 18.43 -12.31 -3.40
C GLY A 366 18.26 -11.24 -4.47
N SER A 367 18.46 -11.62 -5.73
CA SER A 367 18.28 -10.73 -6.87
C SER A 367 17.39 -11.37 -7.93
N PHE A 368 16.31 -10.67 -8.28
CA PHE A 368 15.44 -10.99 -9.41
C PHE A 368 15.72 -9.98 -10.51
N PHE A 369 16.16 -10.44 -11.67
CA PHE A 369 16.39 -9.57 -12.81
C PHE A 369 16.17 -10.28 -14.13
N ILE A 370 16.05 -9.50 -15.19
CA ILE A 370 16.01 -9.97 -16.56
C ILE A 370 17.33 -9.54 -17.19
N GLY A 371 18.00 -10.44 -17.90
CA GLY A 371 19.33 -10.22 -18.46
C GLY A 371 19.44 -10.78 -19.86
N LYS A 372 20.38 -10.26 -20.64
CA LYS A 372 20.68 -10.74 -21.99
C LYS A 372 21.55 -12.01 -21.88
N LYS A 373 21.16 -13.09 -22.55
CA LYS A 373 21.89 -14.37 -22.58
C LYS A 373 22.27 -14.72 -24.02
N GLY A 374 23.43 -14.21 -24.45
CA GLY A 374 23.92 -14.32 -25.83
C GLY A 374 23.45 -13.15 -26.71
N GLY A 375 23.20 -13.41 -28.00
CA GLY A 375 22.68 -12.45 -28.98
C GLY A 375 21.29 -11.90 -28.65
N ASN A 376 20.30 -12.04 -29.53
CA ASN A 376 18.96 -11.46 -29.32
C ASN A 376 18.06 -12.29 -28.38
N ARG A 377 18.55 -12.61 -27.18
CA ARG A 377 17.77 -13.37 -26.19
C ARG A 377 17.87 -12.77 -24.80
N TYR A 378 16.71 -12.39 -24.26
CA TYR A 378 16.56 -12.06 -22.84
C TYR A 378 16.00 -13.24 -22.07
N VAL A 379 16.50 -13.44 -20.86
CA VAL A 379 16.04 -14.48 -19.93
C VAL A 379 15.92 -13.94 -18.51
N HIS A 380 15.10 -14.61 -17.72
CA HIS A 380 14.95 -14.36 -16.29
C HIS A 380 16.11 -14.99 -15.53
N TYR A 381 16.69 -14.21 -14.62
CA TYR A 381 17.73 -14.64 -13.70
C TYR A 381 17.24 -14.52 -12.27
N PHE A 382 17.60 -15.53 -11.49
CA PHE A 382 17.53 -15.50 -10.03
C PHE A 382 18.92 -15.83 -9.50
N VAL A 383 19.40 -15.04 -8.54
CA VAL A 383 20.73 -15.17 -7.94
C VAL A 383 20.65 -14.88 -6.45
N ILE A 384 21.26 -15.72 -5.62
CA ILE A 384 21.61 -15.42 -4.22
C ILE A 384 23.12 -15.60 -4.08
N THR A 385 23.82 -14.61 -3.55
CA THR A 385 25.28 -14.63 -3.39
C THR A 385 25.69 -14.64 -1.92
N GLN A 386 26.81 -15.30 -1.62
CA GLN A 386 27.46 -15.21 -0.31
C GLN A 386 28.97 -15.44 -0.43
N LYS A 387 29.75 -14.80 0.45
CA LYS A 387 31.22 -14.91 0.46
C LYS A 387 31.73 -16.01 1.39
N LEU A 388 31.25 -16.04 2.63
CA LEU A 388 31.80 -16.88 3.70
C LEU A 388 31.01 -18.19 3.89
N ASP A 389 29.69 -18.12 3.77
CA ASP A 389 28.80 -19.21 4.20
C ASP A 389 28.38 -20.13 3.04
N LEU A 390 29.28 -21.01 2.61
CA LEU A 390 29.01 -22.01 1.57
C LEU A 390 27.88 -22.97 1.96
N ILE A 391 27.85 -23.41 3.21
CA ILE A 391 26.85 -24.36 3.74
C ILE A 391 25.42 -23.83 3.61
N VAL A 392 25.23 -22.52 3.80
CA VAL A 392 23.94 -21.85 3.64
C VAL A 392 23.49 -21.94 2.18
N LEU A 393 24.38 -21.66 1.23
CA LEU A 393 24.06 -21.74 -0.20
C LEU A 393 23.82 -23.18 -0.68
N GLN A 394 24.54 -24.16 -0.14
CA GLN A 394 24.28 -25.58 -0.40
C GLN A 394 22.85 -25.96 0.03
N ALA A 395 22.43 -25.56 1.23
CA ALA A 395 21.06 -25.79 1.69
C ALA A 395 20.01 -25.12 0.79
N ILE A 396 20.24 -23.87 0.36
CA ILE A 396 19.35 -23.16 -0.57
C ILE A 396 19.27 -23.89 -1.92
N SER A 397 20.41 -24.37 -2.42
CA SER A 397 20.51 -25.14 -3.67
C SER A 397 19.63 -26.40 -3.63
N TYR A 398 19.68 -27.19 -2.54
CA TYR A 398 18.80 -28.36 -2.37
C TYR A 398 17.32 -27.99 -2.19
N ILE A 399 17.01 -26.93 -1.44
CA ILE A 399 15.62 -26.51 -1.19
C ILE A 399 14.93 -26.03 -2.47
N LEU A 400 15.62 -25.20 -3.26
CA LEU A 400 15.09 -24.60 -4.48
C LEU A 400 15.35 -25.43 -5.74
N ASN A 401 16.17 -26.48 -5.64
CA ASN A 401 16.63 -27.30 -6.76
C ASN A 401 17.34 -26.46 -7.85
N ILE A 402 18.38 -25.71 -7.43
CA ILE A 402 19.14 -24.76 -8.25
C ILE A 402 20.63 -25.10 -8.17
N PRO A 403 21.40 -25.03 -9.28
CA PRO A 403 22.84 -25.27 -9.22
C PRO A 403 23.58 -24.24 -8.35
N LEU A 404 24.61 -24.71 -7.66
CA LEU A 404 25.55 -23.90 -6.91
C LEU A 404 26.79 -23.66 -7.78
N ASN A 405 27.11 -22.38 -8.00
CA ASN A 405 28.25 -21.94 -8.79
C ASN A 405 29.30 -21.28 -7.88
N GLN A 406 30.57 -21.58 -8.13
CA GLN A 406 31.70 -20.96 -7.46
C GLN A 406 32.33 -19.91 -8.39
N HIS A 407 32.37 -18.66 -7.93
CA HIS A 407 33.12 -17.58 -8.57
C HIS A 407 34.43 -17.33 -7.81
N LYS A 408 35.30 -16.48 -8.37
CA LYS A 408 36.63 -16.20 -7.80
C LYS A 408 36.59 -15.67 -6.36
N THR A 409 35.58 -14.88 -6.00
CA THR A 409 35.52 -14.16 -4.72
C THR A 409 34.26 -14.42 -3.90
N TYR A 410 33.31 -15.19 -4.44
CA TYR A 410 32.04 -15.50 -3.81
C TYR A 410 31.43 -16.76 -4.41
N PHE A 411 30.45 -17.31 -3.71
CA PHE A 411 29.62 -18.41 -4.16
C PHE A 411 28.23 -17.89 -4.50
N ALA A 412 27.56 -18.50 -5.47
CA ALA A 412 26.25 -18.09 -5.91
C ALA A 412 25.33 -19.30 -6.17
N VAL A 413 24.10 -19.20 -5.70
CA VAL A 413 23.01 -20.07 -6.17
C VAL A 413 22.27 -19.29 -7.24
N GLU A 414 22.46 -19.68 -8.49
CA GLU A 414 21.94 -18.94 -9.63
C GLU A 414 21.32 -19.83 -10.69
N THR A 415 20.30 -19.32 -11.37
CA THR A 415 19.70 -20.01 -12.51
C THR A 415 19.09 -19.05 -13.52
N SER A 416 19.10 -19.52 -14.76
CA SER A 416 18.37 -18.96 -15.90
C SER A 416 17.53 -20.02 -16.62
N LYS A 417 17.39 -21.22 -16.05
CA LYS A 417 16.66 -22.34 -16.65
C LYS A 417 15.17 -22.20 -16.31
N SER A 418 14.32 -22.20 -17.34
CA SER A 418 12.88 -21.98 -17.20
C SER A 418 12.19 -22.91 -16.18
N SER A 419 12.59 -24.18 -16.11
CA SER A 419 12.06 -25.14 -15.11
C SER A 419 12.32 -24.68 -13.68
N ASN A 420 13.53 -24.19 -13.40
CA ASN A 420 13.89 -23.75 -12.06
C ASN A 420 13.22 -22.39 -11.76
N ILE A 421 13.08 -21.53 -12.78
CA ILE A 421 12.33 -20.27 -12.64
C ILE A 421 10.87 -20.53 -12.24
N ALA A 422 10.21 -21.52 -12.86
CA ALA A 422 8.86 -21.92 -12.47
C ALA A 422 8.78 -22.36 -11.00
N ASN A 423 9.71 -23.24 -10.57
CA ASN A 423 9.79 -23.68 -9.17
C ASN A 423 10.00 -22.51 -8.18
N ILE A 424 10.81 -21.53 -8.53
CA ILE A 424 11.05 -20.32 -7.73
C ILE A 424 9.77 -19.49 -7.64
N ILE A 425 9.08 -19.28 -8.76
CA ILE A 425 7.82 -18.52 -8.78
C ILE A 425 6.80 -19.16 -7.83
N ASP A 426 6.69 -20.49 -7.84
CA ASP A 426 5.76 -21.21 -6.96
C ASP A 426 6.21 -21.16 -5.49
N TYR A 427 7.52 -21.27 -5.22
CA TYR A 427 8.06 -21.22 -3.87
C TYR A 427 7.80 -19.86 -3.17
N TYR A 428 8.05 -18.75 -3.87
CA TYR A 428 7.95 -17.38 -3.36
C TYR A 428 6.58 -16.71 -3.59
N ASN A 429 5.60 -17.44 -4.13
CA ASN A 429 4.30 -16.89 -4.45
C ASN A 429 3.61 -16.28 -3.21
N ASN A 430 3.27 -14.99 -3.28
CA ASN A 430 2.61 -14.22 -2.21
C ASN A 430 3.33 -14.16 -0.85
N THR A 431 4.64 -14.47 -0.78
CA THR A 431 5.36 -14.50 0.50
C THR A 431 6.24 -13.28 0.77
N ILE A 432 6.88 -12.72 -0.26
CA ILE A 432 7.80 -11.57 -0.17
C ILE A 432 7.02 -10.28 0.19
N LYS A 433 7.58 -9.42 1.05
CA LYS A 433 6.91 -8.24 1.61
C LYS A 433 7.47 -6.88 1.17
N GLY A 434 8.80 -6.71 1.16
CA GLY A 434 9.46 -5.43 0.84
C GLY A 434 9.26 -5.00 -0.61
N MET A 435 10.01 -3.98 -1.06
CA MET A 435 9.96 -3.57 -2.47
C MET A 435 10.44 -4.69 -3.42
N LYS A 436 11.25 -5.64 -2.93
CA LYS A 436 11.60 -6.85 -3.67
C LYS A 436 10.37 -7.70 -4.05
N SER A 437 9.26 -7.57 -3.33
CA SER A 437 7.98 -8.21 -3.69
C SER A 437 7.40 -7.65 -4.99
N LEU A 438 7.56 -6.34 -5.24
CA LEU A 438 7.13 -5.70 -6.47
C LEU A 438 8.00 -6.18 -7.63
N GLU A 439 9.32 -6.22 -7.43
CA GLU A 439 10.26 -6.74 -8.44
C GLU A 439 9.95 -8.19 -8.78
N PHE A 440 9.77 -9.04 -7.77
CA PHE A 440 9.38 -10.44 -7.97
C PHE A 440 8.03 -10.58 -8.70
N ARG A 441 7.05 -9.72 -8.41
CA ARG A 441 5.74 -9.76 -9.08
C ARG A 441 5.83 -9.37 -10.56
N ILE A 442 6.61 -8.34 -10.88
CA ILE A 442 6.86 -7.93 -12.26
C ILE A 442 7.60 -9.05 -12.99
N TRP A 443 8.66 -9.57 -12.37
CA TRP A 443 9.50 -10.63 -12.88
C TRP A 443 8.69 -11.93 -13.14
N SER A 444 7.93 -12.42 -12.16
CA SER A 444 7.09 -13.63 -12.28
C SER A 444 5.96 -13.49 -13.32
N ARG A 445 5.29 -12.33 -13.36
CA ARG A 445 4.26 -12.07 -14.38
C ARG A 445 4.84 -11.98 -15.77
N SER A 446 6.02 -11.37 -15.92
CA SER A 446 6.70 -11.26 -17.21
C SER A 446 7.17 -12.63 -17.72
N PHE A 447 7.50 -13.57 -16.83
CA PHE A 447 7.79 -14.95 -17.21
C PHE A 447 6.55 -15.62 -17.81
N LYS A 448 5.43 -15.66 -17.07
CA LYS A 448 4.16 -16.28 -17.52
C LYS A 448 3.58 -15.64 -18.78
N LYS A 449 3.68 -14.31 -18.91
CA LYS A 449 3.20 -13.60 -20.10
C LYS A 449 4.18 -13.74 -21.28
N GLY A 450 5.48 -13.76 -21.00
CA GLY A 450 6.54 -13.91 -21.99
C GLY A 450 6.43 -15.22 -22.79
N GLU A 451 6.01 -16.31 -22.15
CA GLU A 451 5.84 -17.62 -22.79
C GLU A 451 4.83 -17.61 -23.94
N LYS A 452 3.87 -16.68 -23.95
CA LYS A 452 2.84 -16.57 -24.99
C LYS A 452 3.33 -15.91 -26.28
N TYR A 453 4.47 -15.21 -26.24
CA TYR A 453 5.01 -14.48 -27.38
C TYR A 453 5.97 -15.34 -28.21
N SER A 454 6.04 -15.03 -29.50
CA SER A 454 7.09 -15.55 -30.40
C SER A 454 8.48 -15.04 -29.98
N ALA A 455 9.56 -15.68 -30.43
CA ALA A 455 10.93 -15.32 -30.04
C ALA A 455 11.30 -13.83 -30.21
N PRO A 456 11.04 -13.17 -31.37
CA PRO A 456 11.39 -11.75 -31.55
C PRO A 456 10.52 -10.82 -30.70
N GLU A 457 9.22 -11.07 -30.59
CA GLU A 457 8.31 -10.28 -29.75
C GLU A 457 8.66 -10.41 -28.26
N ARG A 458 9.02 -11.62 -27.83
CA ARG A 458 9.46 -11.89 -26.46
C ARG A 458 10.72 -11.11 -26.12
N TYR A 459 11.66 -10.98 -27.07
CA TYR A 459 12.87 -10.19 -26.88
C TYR A 459 12.54 -8.72 -26.57
N GLU A 460 11.72 -8.09 -27.40
CA GLU A 460 11.33 -6.69 -27.19
C GLU A 460 10.52 -6.50 -25.91
N TYR A 461 9.59 -7.41 -25.65
CA TYR A 461 8.78 -7.39 -24.44
C TYR A 461 9.66 -7.44 -23.18
N LEU A 462 10.58 -8.40 -23.09
CA LEU A 462 11.45 -8.55 -21.93
C LEU A 462 12.45 -7.41 -21.80
N ARG A 463 12.92 -6.82 -22.91
CA ARG A 463 13.72 -5.59 -22.90
C ARG A 463 12.97 -4.43 -22.25
N LYS A 464 11.73 -4.19 -22.66
CA LYS A 464 10.86 -3.15 -22.08
C LYS A 464 10.62 -3.39 -20.58
N ILE A 465 10.37 -4.63 -20.17
CA ILE A 465 10.20 -4.97 -18.73
C ILE A 465 11.51 -4.74 -17.95
N GLN A 466 12.66 -5.09 -18.52
CA GLN A 466 13.96 -4.84 -17.87
C GLN A 466 14.18 -3.34 -17.61
N GLU A 467 13.91 -2.50 -18.61
CA GLU A 467 13.99 -1.04 -18.49
C GLU A 467 13.03 -0.52 -17.41
N GLN A 468 11.79 -1.02 -17.36
CA GLN A 468 10.83 -0.69 -16.31
C GLN A 468 11.33 -1.07 -14.91
N MET A 469 11.87 -2.29 -14.74
CA MET A 469 12.43 -2.72 -13.46
C MET A 469 13.61 -1.86 -13.01
N ARG A 470 14.48 -1.44 -13.95
CA ARG A 470 15.59 -0.52 -13.66
C ARG A 470 15.08 0.86 -13.26
N ASN A 471 14.06 1.38 -13.93
CA ASN A 471 13.46 2.66 -13.61
C ASN A 471 12.85 2.64 -12.19
N ILE A 472 12.16 1.56 -11.81
CA ILE A 472 11.61 1.41 -10.44
C ILE A 472 12.71 1.49 -9.38
N ARG A 473 13.86 0.84 -9.61
CA ARG A 473 15.02 0.92 -8.70
C ARG A 473 15.62 2.32 -8.63
N SER A 474 15.44 3.13 -9.67
CA SER A 474 15.94 4.51 -9.72
C SER A 474 15.02 5.53 -9.04
N ILE A 475 13.73 5.18 -8.83
CA ILE A 475 12.76 6.02 -8.14
C ILE A 475 13.24 6.23 -6.71
N ARG A 476 13.75 7.43 -6.45
CA ARG A 476 14.08 7.90 -5.11
C ARG A 476 12.77 8.24 -4.41
N LEU A 477 12.66 7.93 -3.12
CA LEU A 477 11.63 8.56 -2.31
C LEU A 477 11.85 10.07 -2.40
N ASP A 478 10.89 10.76 -3.01
CA ASP A 478 10.85 12.21 -3.02
C ASP A 478 10.99 12.75 -1.60
N LYS A 479 11.63 13.91 -1.50
CA LYS A 479 11.87 14.66 -0.25
C LYS A 479 10.64 14.80 0.66
N ASN A 480 9.44 14.57 0.13
CA ASN A 480 8.16 14.61 0.83
C ASN A 480 7.94 13.49 1.85
N PHE A 481 8.59 12.31 1.73
CA PHE A 481 8.47 11.26 2.75
C PHE A 481 9.22 11.59 4.05
N GLN A 482 10.19 12.51 4.02
CA GLN A 482 10.92 12.95 5.21
C GLN A 482 10.10 13.92 6.07
N LYS A 483 9.17 14.69 5.48
CA LYS A 483 8.35 15.68 6.22
C LYS A 483 7.22 15.07 7.04
N ALA A 484 6.74 13.88 6.70
CA ALA A 484 5.56 13.30 7.34
C ALA A 484 5.86 12.58 8.67
N ASN A 485 7.13 12.25 8.97
CA ASN A 485 7.52 11.45 10.14
C ASN A 485 8.44 12.19 11.13
N SER A 486 8.72 13.49 10.91
CA SER A 486 9.49 14.32 11.85
C SER A 486 8.62 15.09 12.84
N THR A 487 7.29 14.91 12.79
CA THR A 487 6.32 15.51 13.71
C THR A 487 5.54 14.43 14.41
N LYS A 488 6.14 13.84 15.45
CA LYS A 488 5.53 13.44 16.73
C LYS A 488 6.55 12.73 17.61
#